data_AF-A0A9Q8QCW0-F1
#
_entry.id   AF-A0A9Q8QCW0-F1
#
_cell.length_a   1.000
_cell.length_b   1.000
_cell.length_c   1.000
_cell.angle_alpha   90.00
_cell.angle_beta   90.00
_cell.angle_gamma   90.00
#
_symmetry.space_group_name_H-M   'P 1'
#
loop_
_entity.id
_entity.type
_entity.pdbx_description
1 polymer ?
#
loop_
_entity_poly.entity_id
_entity_poly.type
_entity_poly.pdbx_seq_one_letter_code
_entity_poly.pdbx_strand_id
1 'polypeptide(L)'
;MAHHRPRRCAQQHEDAPGAAIFSPSVARIAASAARDWAYVDSWLASKLPAGRPPPSFERNTHTLKALLSLSAYNETADEERLLLARVDNASLDELRIHCQPPQQSLKAHMLAAVEDGMPKEGAHALTSLARLSVSAKDFKADPQGLTRPVVALQASLFDTEQMAARVDSFRHHAERVAEEAAILLHSLQDQSYLPASDMAKRNLELQRNIKVASSTLPPEHADRAPAADTSSPPQPSVEDVAEQERRLLELLKRRRELEQQMSAFVGLPSDPDMARSEVDALRRHLRTITSHRDAAFEGLMDRDSHLNRP
;
A
#
# COMPACT_ATOMS: atom_id res chain seq x y z
N MET A 1 -0.40 -66.22 -78.11
CA MET A 1 -0.30 -65.24 -79.22
C MET A 1 -1.53 -64.35 -79.22
N ALA A 2 -1.29 -63.06 -79.43
CA ALA A 2 -2.18 -62.00 -79.92
C ALA A 2 -3.51 -61.71 -79.20
N HIS A 3 -3.54 -60.51 -78.62
CA HIS A 3 -4.69 -59.70 -78.23
C HIS A 3 -5.67 -59.46 -79.40
N HIS A 4 -6.96 -59.22 -79.09
CA HIS A 4 -7.55 -57.90 -79.34
C HIS A 4 -8.94 -57.71 -78.70
N ARG A 5 -8.94 -56.78 -77.74
CA ARG A 5 -9.99 -55.83 -77.31
C ARG A 5 -10.73 -55.16 -78.49
N PRO A 6 -11.72 -54.26 -78.26
CA PRO A 6 -12.84 -54.26 -77.30
C PRO A 6 -14.14 -53.64 -77.92
N ARG A 7 -15.23 -53.59 -77.15
CA ARG A 7 -16.28 -52.56 -77.29
C ARG A 7 -16.42 -51.82 -75.97
N ARG A 8 -16.57 -50.49 -76.03
CA ARG A 8 -16.81 -49.62 -74.89
C ARG A 8 -18.00 -48.70 -75.17
N CYS A 9 -18.62 -48.28 -74.06
CA CYS A 9 -19.48 -47.13 -73.84
C CYS A 9 -20.97 -47.27 -74.17
N ALA A 10 -21.81 -47.13 -73.14
CA ALA A 10 -22.39 -45.86 -72.68
C ALA A 10 -22.99 -46.12 -71.28
N GLN A 11 -22.57 -45.50 -70.16
CA GLN A 11 -22.66 -44.10 -69.69
C GLN A 11 -24.07 -43.53 -69.52
N GLN A 12 -24.34 -43.11 -68.28
CA GLN A 12 -25.02 -41.87 -67.79
C GLN A 12 -25.23 -42.09 -66.27
N HIS A 13 -24.48 -41.50 -65.31
CA HIS A 13 -24.25 -40.10 -64.89
C HIS A 13 -25.51 -39.35 -64.44
N GLU A 14 -25.68 -39.24 -63.12
CA GLU A 14 -26.30 -38.11 -62.42
C GLU A 14 -25.42 -37.74 -61.21
N ASP A 15 -25.41 -36.46 -60.88
CA ASP A 15 -24.35 -35.72 -60.19
C ASP A 15 -24.45 -35.72 -58.66
N ALA A 16 -23.29 -35.77 -57.99
CA ALA A 16 -23.10 -35.39 -56.59
C ALA A 16 -21.85 -34.49 -56.45
N PRO A 17 -21.86 -33.45 -55.58
CA PRO A 17 -20.75 -32.52 -55.42
C PRO A 17 -19.66 -33.16 -54.54
N GLY A 18 -18.85 -34.05 -55.13
CA GLY A 18 -17.87 -34.86 -54.40
C GLY A 18 -16.40 -34.57 -54.69
N ALA A 19 -16.06 -33.66 -55.61
CA ALA A 19 -14.74 -33.71 -56.26
C ALA A 19 -13.70 -32.65 -55.86
N ALA A 20 -13.98 -31.79 -54.87
CA ALA A 20 -13.03 -30.73 -54.45
C ALA A 20 -12.38 -30.92 -53.07
N ILE A 21 -12.64 -32.04 -52.36
CA ILE A 21 -12.39 -32.14 -50.89
C ILE A 21 -11.17 -33.00 -50.49
N PHE A 22 -10.41 -33.56 -51.44
CA PHE A 22 -9.28 -34.43 -51.10
C PHE A 22 -7.96 -33.94 -51.69
N SER A 23 -7.41 -32.87 -51.13
CA SER A 23 -5.97 -32.65 -51.19
C SER A 23 -5.31 -33.47 -50.07
N PRO A 24 -4.36 -34.39 -50.38
CA PRO A 24 -3.64 -35.18 -49.38
C PRO A 24 -3.02 -34.35 -48.24
N SER A 25 -2.69 -33.09 -48.52
CA SER A 25 -2.17 -32.15 -47.54
C SER A 25 -3.23 -31.73 -46.52
N VAL A 26 -4.48 -31.49 -46.93
CA VAL A 26 -5.59 -31.11 -46.04
C VAL A 26 -5.99 -32.30 -45.16
N ALA A 27 -6.04 -33.50 -45.75
CA ALA A 27 -6.31 -34.73 -44.99
C ALA A 27 -5.23 -35.00 -43.94
N ARG A 28 -3.95 -34.74 -44.25
CA ARG A 28 -2.83 -34.88 -43.30
C ARG A 28 -2.92 -33.88 -42.15
N ILE A 29 -3.26 -32.62 -42.44
CA ILE A 29 -3.43 -31.56 -41.42
C ILE A 29 -4.63 -31.87 -40.51
N ALA A 30 -5.74 -32.35 -41.08
CA ALA A 30 -6.90 -32.77 -40.29
C ALA A 30 -6.58 -33.99 -39.40
N ALA A 31 -5.83 -34.96 -39.93
CA ALA A 31 -5.39 -36.13 -39.16
C ALA A 31 -4.42 -35.77 -38.02
N SER A 32 -3.48 -34.85 -38.24
CA SER A 32 -2.59 -34.38 -37.17
C SER A 32 -3.35 -33.59 -36.11
N ALA A 33 -4.25 -32.70 -36.51
CA ALA A 33 -5.09 -31.96 -35.57
C ALA A 33 -6.00 -32.90 -34.75
N ALA A 34 -6.55 -33.95 -35.35
CA ALA A 34 -7.34 -34.96 -34.63
C ALA A 34 -6.51 -35.72 -33.59
N ARG A 35 -5.24 -36.04 -33.92
CA ARG A 35 -4.30 -36.68 -32.98
C ARG A 35 -3.97 -35.76 -31.80
N ASP A 36 -3.70 -34.49 -32.06
CA ASP A 36 -3.37 -33.51 -31.03
C ASP A 36 -4.56 -33.30 -30.08
N TRP A 37 -5.79 -33.28 -30.61
CA TRP A 37 -7.01 -33.25 -29.78
C TRP A 37 -7.18 -34.50 -28.93
N ALA A 38 -6.90 -35.69 -29.46
CA ALA A 38 -6.96 -36.93 -28.68
C ALA A 38 -5.95 -36.95 -27.52
N TYR A 39 -4.76 -36.37 -27.72
CA TYR A 39 -3.76 -36.18 -26.65
C TYR A 39 -4.24 -35.18 -25.59
N VAL A 40 -4.83 -34.04 -26.00
CA VAL A 40 -5.39 -33.07 -25.05
C VAL A 40 -6.54 -33.67 -24.24
N ASP A 41 -7.42 -34.45 -24.88
CA ASP A 41 -8.55 -35.11 -24.21
C ASP A 41 -8.06 -36.14 -23.17
N SER A 42 -7.01 -36.93 -23.48
CA SER A 42 -6.43 -37.87 -22.51
C SER A 42 -5.67 -37.17 -21.38
N TRP A 43 -4.94 -36.09 -21.70
CA TRP A 43 -4.25 -35.26 -20.71
C TRP A 43 -5.26 -34.60 -19.75
N LEU A 44 -6.33 -33.98 -20.25
CA LEU A 44 -7.38 -33.40 -19.41
C LEU A 44 -8.07 -34.46 -18.55
N ALA A 45 -8.35 -35.64 -19.08
CA ALA A 45 -8.92 -36.75 -18.32
C ALA A 45 -8.00 -37.23 -17.18
N SER A 46 -6.67 -37.14 -17.36
CA SER A 46 -5.69 -37.50 -16.33
C SER A 46 -5.58 -36.46 -15.20
N LYS A 47 -5.83 -35.17 -15.50
CA LYS A 47 -5.68 -34.06 -14.55
C LYS A 47 -6.98 -33.75 -13.79
N LEU A 48 -8.13 -34.11 -14.34
CA LEU A 48 -9.42 -33.89 -13.69
C LEU A 48 -9.77 -35.05 -12.74
N PRO A 49 -10.46 -34.78 -11.61
CA PRO A 49 -10.92 -35.84 -10.71
C PRO A 49 -11.81 -36.86 -11.44
N ALA A 50 -11.67 -38.14 -11.08
CA ALA A 50 -12.46 -39.22 -11.64
C ALA A 50 -13.96 -38.92 -11.53
N GLY A 51 -14.66 -38.91 -12.68
CA GLY A 51 -16.10 -38.66 -12.77
C GLY A 51 -16.51 -37.23 -13.13
N ARG A 52 -15.58 -36.28 -13.29
CA ARG A 52 -15.89 -34.95 -13.83
C ARG A 52 -15.45 -34.85 -15.29
N PRO A 53 -16.39 -34.75 -16.26
CA PRO A 53 -16.01 -34.52 -17.64
C PRO A 53 -15.34 -33.13 -17.78
N PRO A 54 -14.41 -32.97 -18.73
CA PRO A 54 -13.84 -31.66 -19.02
C PRO A 54 -14.96 -30.69 -19.42
N PRO A 55 -14.89 -29.42 -18.99
CA PRO A 55 -15.86 -28.41 -19.40
C PRO A 55 -15.88 -28.29 -20.93
N SER A 56 -17.06 -28.07 -21.52
CA SER A 56 -17.17 -27.87 -22.97
C SER A 56 -16.48 -26.57 -23.36
N PHE A 57 -15.60 -26.63 -24.36
CA PHE A 57 -14.94 -25.45 -24.92
C PHE A 57 -14.90 -25.54 -26.45
N GLU A 58 -14.74 -24.38 -27.10
CA GLU A 58 -14.66 -24.28 -28.55
C GLU A 58 -13.39 -24.98 -29.06
N ARG A 59 -13.53 -25.93 -29.99
CA ARG A 59 -12.40 -26.64 -30.61
C ARG A 59 -11.84 -25.82 -31.78
N ASN A 60 -11.07 -24.79 -31.44
CA ASN A 60 -10.38 -23.92 -32.40
C ASN A 60 -8.86 -24.26 -32.46
N THR A 61 -8.19 -23.86 -33.54
CA THR A 61 -6.73 -23.99 -33.68
C THR A 61 -5.97 -23.20 -32.61
N HIS A 62 -6.49 -22.05 -32.19
CA HIS A 62 -5.91 -21.25 -31.11
C HIS A 62 -5.99 -21.94 -29.76
N THR A 63 -7.15 -22.54 -29.44
CA THR A 63 -7.35 -23.30 -28.20
C THR A 63 -6.50 -24.57 -28.17
N LEU A 64 -6.32 -25.25 -29.32
CA LEU A 64 -5.44 -26.41 -29.42
C LEU A 64 -3.99 -26.05 -29.09
N LYS A 65 -3.48 -24.97 -29.69
CA LYS A 65 -2.12 -24.48 -29.41
C LYS A 65 -1.95 -24.08 -27.95
N ALA A 66 -2.92 -23.40 -27.37
CA ALA A 66 -2.90 -23.02 -25.96
C ALA A 66 -2.87 -24.25 -25.04
N LEU A 67 -3.74 -25.23 -25.28
CA LEU A 67 -3.81 -26.46 -24.47
C LEU A 67 -2.56 -27.33 -24.59
N LEU A 68 -1.97 -27.44 -25.78
CA LEU A 68 -0.69 -28.13 -25.98
C LEU A 68 0.47 -27.41 -25.27
N SER A 69 0.50 -26.07 -25.31
CA SER A 69 1.52 -25.31 -24.56
C SER A 69 1.35 -25.48 -23.05
N LEU A 70 0.11 -25.55 -22.57
CA LEU A 70 -0.21 -25.74 -21.16
C LEU A 70 0.10 -27.15 -20.67
N SER A 71 -0.13 -28.17 -21.50
CA SER A 71 0.22 -29.55 -21.16
C SER A 71 1.73 -29.71 -21.07
N ALA A 72 2.48 -29.18 -22.05
CA ALA A 72 3.94 -29.17 -22.02
C ALA A 72 4.49 -28.45 -20.77
N TYR A 73 3.94 -27.28 -20.43
CA TYR A 73 4.36 -26.55 -19.22
C TYR A 73 4.01 -27.29 -17.93
N ASN A 74 2.85 -27.97 -17.86
CA ASN A 74 2.52 -28.81 -16.71
C ASN A 74 3.46 -30.01 -16.59
N GLU A 75 3.78 -30.68 -17.70
CA GLU A 75 4.71 -31.81 -17.70
C GLU A 75 6.09 -31.36 -17.18
N THR A 76 6.62 -30.23 -17.67
CA THR A 76 7.89 -29.69 -17.15
C THR A 76 7.82 -29.33 -15.67
N ALA A 77 6.71 -28.73 -15.21
CA ALA A 77 6.54 -28.38 -13.80
C ALA A 77 6.41 -29.61 -12.90
N ASP A 78 5.75 -30.66 -13.38
CA ASP A 78 5.62 -31.93 -12.66
C ASP A 78 6.97 -32.66 -12.59
N GLU A 79 7.77 -32.66 -13.68
CA GLU A 79 9.14 -33.18 -13.68
C GLU A 79 10.03 -32.45 -12.66
N GLU A 80 10.00 -31.11 -12.63
CA GLU A 80 10.73 -30.31 -11.65
C GLU A 80 10.32 -30.63 -10.22
N ARG A 81 9.01 -30.75 -9.94
CA ARG A 81 8.50 -31.14 -8.62
C ARG A 81 8.97 -32.52 -8.20
N LEU A 82 8.98 -33.49 -9.12
CA LEU A 82 9.47 -34.84 -8.86
C LEU A 82 10.98 -34.85 -8.57
N LEU A 83 11.76 -34.03 -9.27
CA LEU A 83 13.19 -33.88 -9.01
C LEU A 83 13.45 -33.25 -7.63
N LEU A 84 12.75 -32.18 -7.29
CA LEU A 84 12.84 -31.55 -5.96
C LEU A 84 12.45 -32.54 -4.86
N ALA A 85 11.32 -33.23 -5.00
CA ALA A 85 10.90 -34.24 -4.02
C ALA A 85 11.93 -35.37 -3.87
N ARG A 86 12.61 -35.78 -4.94
CA ARG A 86 13.68 -36.78 -4.87
C ARG A 86 14.91 -36.26 -4.12
N VAL A 87 15.33 -35.03 -4.40
CA VAL A 87 16.46 -34.37 -3.71
C VAL A 87 16.14 -34.22 -2.22
N ASP A 88 14.94 -33.76 -1.89
CA ASP A 88 14.48 -33.60 -0.51
C ASP A 88 14.50 -34.96 0.21
N ASN A 89 13.93 -36.01 -0.37
CA ASN A 89 13.94 -37.35 0.22
C ASN A 89 15.37 -37.89 0.42
N ALA A 90 16.25 -37.73 -0.57
CA ALA A 90 17.65 -38.14 -0.46
C ALA A 90 18.38 -37.37 0.66
N SER A 91 18.15 -36.06 0.76
CA SER A 91 18.73 -35.23 1.82
C SER A 91 18.22 -35.63 3.21
N LEU A 92 16.94 -35.98 3.33
CA LEU A 92 16.35 -36.48 4.58
C LEU A 92 16.93 -37.83 4.98
N ASP A 93 17.15 -38.72 4.01
CA ASP A 93 17.76 -40.03 4.27
C ASP A 93 19.23 -39.90 4.66
N GLU A 94 19.99 -39.01 4.02
CA GLU A 94 21.36 -38.69 4.46
C GLU A 94 21.39 -38.17 5.89
N LEU A 95 20.50 -37.24 6.26
CA LEU A 95 20.40 -36.74 7.63
C LEU A 95 20.03 -37.84 8.62
N ARG A 96 19.13 -38.75 8.25
CA ARG A 96 18.76 -39.90 9.10
C ARG A 96 19.95 -40.83 9.35
N ILE A 97 20.74 -41.12 8.33
CA ILE A 97 21.93 -41.98 8.43
C ILE A 97 23.01 -41.31 9.30
N HIS A 98 23.27 -40.02 9.10
CA HIS A 98 24.23 -39.27 9.92
C HIS A 98 23.76 -39.10 11.37
N CYS A 99 22.45 -39.17 11.59
CA CYS A 99 21.82 -39.22 12.91
C CYS A 99 21.65 -40.66 13.45
N GLN A 100 22.46 -41.64 13.07
CA GLN A 100 22.48 -42.99 13.71
C GLN A 100 23.88 -43.54 14.11
N PRO A 101 24.81 -42.81 14.76
CA PRO A 101 26.01 -43.41 15.35
C PRO A 101 25.82 -43.86 16.82
N PRO A 102 26.60 -44.85 17.32
CA PRO A 102 26.50 -45.38 18.69
C PRO A 102 26.78 -44.34 19.80
N GLN A 103 27.44 -43.22 19.48
CA GLN A 103 27.68 -42.09 20.37
C GLN A 103 26.42 -41.26 20.68
N GLN A 104 25.33 -41.46 19.94
CA GLN A 104 24.06 -40.81 20.24
C GLN A 104 23.41 -41.30 21.51
N SER A 105 23.67 -42.53 21.96
CA SER A 105 23.10 -43.01 23.22
C SER A 105 23.54 -42.11 24.38
N LEU A 106 24.83 -41.92 24.58
CA LEU A 106 25.35 -41.04 25.63
C LEU A 106 24.99 -39.58 25.41
N LYS A 107 25.08 -39.06 24.18
CA LYS A 107 24.67 -37.68 23.86
C LYS A 107 23.18 -37.44 24.12
N ALA A 108 22.32 -38.39 23.75
CA ALA A 108 20.88 -38.33 23.98
C ALA A 108 20.56 -38.44 25.47
N HIS A 109 21.28 -39.27 26.22
CA HIS A 109 21.11 -39.34 27.68
C HIS A 109 21.57 -38.03 28.35
N MET A 110 22.66 -37.41 27.89
CA MET A 110 23.10 -36.10 28.36
C MET A 110 22.10 -35.00 28.01
N LEU A 111 21.55 -35.00 26.79
CA LEU A 111 20.52 -34.04 26.37
C LEU A 111 19.24 -34.23 27.19
N ALA A 112 18.79 -35.45 27.41
CA ALA A 112 17.63 -35.75 28.25
C ALA A 112 17.86 -35.28 29.70
N ALA A 113 19.05 -35.50 30.27
CA ALA A 113 19.39 -35.00 31.60
C ALA A 113 19.42 -33.46 31.67
N VAL A 114 19.84 -32.78 30.59
CA VAL A 114 19.79 -31.31 30.48
C VAL A 114 18.35 -30.82 30.31
N GLU A 115 17.52 -31.51 29.55
CA GLU A 115 16.10 -31.21 29.39
C GLU A 115 15.34 -31.39 30.71
N ASP A 116 15.59 -32.47 31.43
CA ASP A 116 14.99 -32.75 32.76
C ASP A 116 15.48 -31.78 33.83
N GLY A 117 16.73 -31.31 33.72
CA GLY A 117 17.32 -30.32 34.63
C GLY A 117 16.95 -28.87 34.31
N MET A 118 16.22 -28.61 33.22
CA MET A 118 15.96 -27.25 32.76
C MET A 118 14.76 -26.62 33.50
N PRO A 119 14.89 -25.39 34.02
CA PRO A 119 13.74 -24.66 34.52
C PRO A 119 12.76 -24.35 33.38
N LYS A 120 11.47 -24.25 33.69
CA LYS A 120 10.39 -23.96 32.71
C LYS A 120 10.68 -22.70 31.90
N GLU A 121 11.27 -21.68 32.53
CA GLU A 121 11.69 -20.44 31.88
C GLU A 121 12.75 -20.67 30.81
N GLY A 122 13.72 -21.57 31.06
CA GLY A 122 14.74 -21.95 30.09
C GLY A 122 14.15 -22.67 28.88
N ALA A 123 13.21 -23.60 29.11
CA ALA A 123 12.52 -24.32 28.04
C ALA A 123 11.69 -23.36 27.17
N HIS A 124 11.00 -22.40 27.79
CA HIS A 124 10.27 -21.35 27.07
C HIS A 124 11.20 -20.44 26.26
N ALA A 125 12.34 -20.03 26.83
CA ALA A 125 13.32 -19.20 26.14
C ALA A 125 13.91 -19.92 24.90
N LEU A 126 14.29 -21.19 25.03
CA LEU A 126 14.79 -21.98 23.90
C LEU A 126 13.74 -22.21 22.81
N THR A 127 12.50 -22.49 23.21
CA THR A 127 11.39 -22.62 22.26
C THR A 127 11.16 -21.31 21.49
N SER A 128 11.26 -20.17 22.19
CA SER A 128 11.11 -18.85 21.59
C SER A 128 12.26 -18.54 20.63
N LEU A 129 13.50 -18.85 21.01
CA LEU A 129 14.67 -18.72 20.14
C LEU A 129 14.57 -19.61 18.90
N ALA A 130 14.12 -20.85 19.03
CA ALA A 130 13.93 -21.75 17.90
C ALA A 130 12.87 -21.20 16.93
N ARG A 131 11.75 -20.68 17.43
CA ARG A 131 10.72 -20.04 16.60
C ARG A 131 11.24 -18.78 15.90
N LEU A 132 11.99 -17.93 16.61
CA LEU A 132 12.60 -16.74 16.04
C LEU A 132 13.64 -17.10 14.97
N SER A 133 14.46 -18.13 15.20
CA SER A 133 15.42 -18.67 14.24
C SER A 133 14.75 -19.10 12.93
N VAL A 134 13.65 -19.86 13.03
CA VAL A 134 12.86 -20.29 11.86
C VAL A 134 12.27 -19.08 11.13
N SER A 135 11.69 -18.13 11.87
CA SER A 135 11.12 -16.91 11.28
C SER A 135 12.16 -16.01 10.64
N ALA A 136 13.36 -15.93 11.22
CA ALA A 136 14.49 -15.15 10.71
C ALA A 136 15.24 -15.85 9.58
N LYS A 137 14.89 -17.11 9.26
CA LYS A 137 15.59 -17.98 8.30
C LYS A 137 17.08 -18.14 8.65
N ASP A 138 17.41 -18.10 9.94
CA ASP A 138 18.76 -18.33 10.45
C ASP A 138 18.79 -19.63 11.25
N PHE A 139 19.37 -20.66 10.64
CA PHE A 139 19.46 -22.01 11.21
C PHE A 139 20.59 -22.16 12.24
N LYS A 140 21.44 -21.14 12.43
CA LYS A 140 22.52 -21.19 13.43
C LYS A 140 22.05 -20.79 14.84
N ALA A 141 20.84 -20.23 14.95
CA ALA A 141 20.25 -19.77 16.21
C ALA A 141 21.23 -18.92 17.06
N ASP A 142 22.09 -18.15 16.39
CA ASP A 142 23.03 -17.27 17.08
C ASP A 142 22.25 -16.10 17.69
N PRO A 143 22.23 -15.94 19.04
CA PRO A 143 21.50 -14.86 19.68
C PRO A 143 21.93 -13.47 19.16
N GLN A 144 23.20 -13.31 18.77
CA GLN A 144 23.70 -12.05 18.20
C GLN A 144 23.14 -11.82 16.78
N GLY A 145 23.06 -12.88 15.96
CA GLY A 145 22.44 -12.84 14.63
C GLY A 145 20.94 -12.52 14.67
N LEU A 146 20.22 -13.05 15.66
CA LEU A 146 18.77 -12.85 15.83
C LEU A 146 18.39 -11.46 16.35
N THR A 147 19.33 -10.72 16.93
CA THR A 147 19.06 -9.40 17.50
C THR A 147 18.61 -8.40 16.42
N ARG A 148 19.26 -8.41 15.25
CA ARG A 148 18.94 -7.49 14.15
C ARG A 148 17.53 -7.72 13.57
N PRO A 149 17.11 -8.97 13.24
CA PRO A 149 15.73 -9.26 12.87
C PRO A 149 14.70 -8.84 13.92
N VAL A 150 14.98 -9.08 15.21
CA VAL A 150 14.06 -8.71 16.30
C VAL A 150 13.89 -7.19 16.41
N VAL A 151 14.98 -6.43 16.35
CA VAL A 151 14.93 -4.96 16.36
C VAL A 151 14.21 -4.42 15.12
N ALA A 152 14.42 -5.03 13.95
CA ALA A 152 13.73 -4.64 12.72
C ALA A 152 12.22 -4.92 12.81
N LEU A 153 11.81 -6.08 13.36
CA LEU A 153 10.41 -6.39 13.61
C LEU A 153 9.78 -5.42 14.61
N GLN A 154 10.49 -5.08 15.68
CA GLN A 154 10.02 -4.13 16.67
C GLN A 154 9.84 -2.73 16.09
N ALA A 155 10.79 -2.28 15.26
CA ALA A 155 10.66 -1.01 14.55
C ALA A 155 9.46 -1.02 13.61
N SER A 156 9.28 -2.09 12.83
CA SER A 156 8.12 -2.24 11.95
C SER A 156 6.80 -2.25 12.71
N LEU A 157 6.74 -2.93 13.86
CA LEU A 157 5.54 -2.96 14.70
C LEU A 157 5.21 -1.56 15.20
N PHE A 158 6.20 -0.85 15.74
CA PHE A 158 6.03 0.52 16.21
C PHE A 158 5.58 1.48 15.09
N ASP A 159 6.18 1.38 13.90
CA ASP A 159 5.80 2.19 12.75
C ASP A 159 4.35 1.93 12.35
N THR A 160 3.92 0.66 12.33
CA THR A 160 2.53 0.32 12.01
C THR A 160 1.54 0.82 13.06
N GLU A 161 1.88 0.74 14.35
CA GLU A 161 1.08 1.30 15.43
C GLU A 161 0.96 2.83 15.34
N GLN A 162 2.07 3.52 15.04
CA GLN A 162 2.03 4.96 14.82
C GLN A 162 1.19 5.33 13.60
N MET A 163 1.32 4.58 12.49
CA MET A 163 0.48 4.82 11.31
C MET A 163 -1.00 4.60 11.61
N ALA A 164 -1.35 3.56 12.37
CA ALA A 164 -2.73 3.32 12.79
C ALA A 164 -3.27 4.48 13.64
N ALA A 165 -2.52 4.92 14.65
CA ALA A 165 -2.90 6.06 15.49
C ALA A 165 -3.09 7.35 14.68
N ARG A 166 -2.21 7.60 13.69
CA ARG A 166 -2.35 8.75 12.78
C ARG A 166 -3.61 8.64 11.93
N VAL A 167 -3.88 7.48 11.33
CA VAL A 167 -5.09 7.24 10.53
C VAL A 167 -6.34 7.44 11.37
N ASP A 168 -6.36 6.95 12.61
CA ASP A 168 -7.47 7.18 13.53
C ASP A 168 -7.66 8.66 13.81
N SER A 169 -6.58 9.43 14.05
CA SER A 169 -6.69 10.88 14.26
C SER A 169 -7.26 11.61 13.04
N PHE A 170 -6.88 11.21 11.82
CA PHE A 170 -7.43 11.75 10.58
C PHE A 170 -8.90 11.38 10.40
N ARG A 171 -9.28 10.15 10.75
CA ARG A 171 -10.69 9.71 10.71
C ARG A 171 -11.55 10.61 11.59
N HIS A 172 -11.19 10.79 12.86
CA HIS A 172 -11.94 11.64 13.78
C HIS A 172 -11.97 13.11 13.35
N HIS A 173 -10.92 13.60 12.68
CA HIS A 173 -10.95 14.95 12.12
C HIS A 173 -11.89 15.05 10.92
N ALA A 174 -11.85 14.10 9.99
CA ALA A 174 -12.73 14.06 8.83
C ALA A 174 -14.20 13.93 9.24
N GLU A 175 -14.50 13.10 10.25
CA GLU A 175 -15.85 12.97 10.83
C GLU A 175 -16.33 14.30 11.41
N ARG A 176 -15.51 14.99 12.22
CA ARG A 176 -15.86 16.32 12.76
C ARG A 176 -16.12 17.35 11.66
N VAL A 177 -15.26 17.42 10.64
CA VAL A 177 -15.44 18.35 9.52
C VAL A 177 -16.70 18.00 8.72
N ALA A 178 -17.01 16.72 8.55
CA ALA A 178 -18.24 16.29 7.89
C ALA A 178 -19.49 16.67 8.69
N GLU A 179 -19.46 16.53 10.02
CA GLU A 179 -20.53 16.98 10.90
C GLU A 179 -20.71 18.50 10.85
N GLU A 180 -19.61 19.27 10.95
CA GLU A 180 -19.63 20.72 10.82
C GLU A 180 -20.19 21.18 9.45
N ALA A 181 -19.76 20.52 8.37
CA ALA A 181 -20.28 20.79 7.03
C ALA A 181 -21.77 20.44 6.90
N ALA A 182 -22.22 19.35 7.52
CA ALA A 182 -23.63 18.98 7.54
C ALA A 182 -24.48 20.00 8.32
N ILE A 183 -24.00 20.48 9.46
CA ILE A 183 -24.63 21.55 10.24
C ILE A 183 -24.72 22.83 9.41
N LEU A 184 -23.63 23.24 8.76
CA LEU A 184 -23.61 24.43 7.91
C LEU A 184 -24.60 24.29 6.74
N LEU A 185 -24.61 23.14 6.07
CA LEU A 185 -25.53 22.87 4.96
C LEU A 185 -26.98 22.93 5.43
N HIS A 186 -27.30 22.39 6.60
CA HIS A 186 -28.62 22.52 7.20
C HIS A 186 -28.98 23.99 7.49
N SER A 187 -28.05 24.77 8.03
CA SER A 187 -28.28 26.20 8.31
C SER A 187 -28.51 27.03 7.04
N LEU A 188 -27.85 26.71 5.94
CA LEU A 188 -28.03 27.38 4.65
C LEU A 188 -29.33 26.98 3.94
N GLN A 189 -29.85 25.79 4.26
CA GLN A 189 -31.16 25.33 3.79
C GLN A 189 -32.32 25.86 4.65
N ASP A 190 -32.01 26.50 5.77
CA ASP A 190 -33.01 27.07 6.66
C ASP A 190 -33.72 28.26 5.98
N GLN A 191 -34.99 28.48 6.34
CA GLN A 191 -35.86 29.42 5.61
C GLN A 191 -35.41 30.89 5.69
N SER A 192 -34.45 31.20 6.57
CA SER A 192 -33.81 32.50 6.70
C SER A 192 -32.88 32.85 5.52
N TYR A 193 -32.35 31.85 4.81
CA TYR A 193 -31.45 32.03 3.65
C TYR A 193 -32.13 31.75 2.31
N LEU A 194 -33.36 31.22 2.31
CA LEU A 194 -34.17 31.08 1.11
C LEU A 194 -34.76 32.45 0.74
N PRO A 195 -34.67 32.89 -0.54
CA PRO A 195 -35.37 34.10 -0.96
C PRO A 195 -36.87 33.89 -0.76
N ALA A 196 -37.53 34.85 -0.09
CA ALA A 196 -38.96 34.79 0.14
C ALA A 196 -39.69 34.56 -1.21
N SER A 197 -40.65 33.64 -1.22
CA SER A 197 -41.28 33.14 -2.46
C SER A 197 -41.97 34.22 -3.31
N ASP A 198 -42.19 35.40 -2.73
CA ASP A 198 -42.78 36.56 -3.37
C ASP A 198 -41.75 37.61 -3.85
N MET A 199 -40.45 37.45 -3.57
CA MET A 199 -39.40 38.40 -3.99
C MET A 199 -39.34 38.55 -5.50
N ALA A 200 -39.49 37.47 -6.27
CA ALA A 200 -39.53 37.55 -7.73
C ALA A 200 -40.73 38.37 -8.23
N LYS A 201 -41.90 38.23 -7.58
CA LYS A 201 -43.10 39.02 -7.91
C LYS A 201 -42.92 40.49 -7.53
N ARG A 202 -42.41 40.77 -6.34
CA ARG A 202 -42.08 42.13 -5.87
C ARG A 202 -41.02 42.80 -6.74
N ASN A 203 -40.02 42.07 -7.23
CA ASN A 203 -38.99 42.61 -8.12
C ASN A 203 -39.58 42.97 -9.49
N LEU A 204 -40.44 42.11 -10.05
CA LEU A 204 -41.17 42.43 -11.28
C LEU A 204 -42.09 43.65 -11.13
N GLU A 205 -42.77 43.77 -9.98
CA GLU A 205 -43.62 44.91 -9.67
C GLU A 205 -42.79 46.19 -9.49
N LEU A 206 -41.65 46.13 -8.80
CA LEU A 206 -40.68 47.22 -8.71
C LEU A 206 -40.14 47.62 -10.09
N GLN A 207 -39.80 46.67 -10.97
CA GLN A 207 -39.35 46.97 -12.33
C GLN A 207 -40.43 47.66 -13.16
N ARG A 208 -41.70 47.24 -13.03
CA ARG A 208 -42.83 47.92 -13.67
C ARG A 208 -43.01 49.33 -13.11
N ASN A 209 -42.95 49.49 -11.80
CA ASN A 209 -43.08 50.78 -11.13
C ASN A 209 -41.92 51.73 -11.49
N ILE A 210 -40.69 51.22 -11.57
CA ILE A 210 -39.52 51.99 -12.04
C ILE A 210 -39.71 52.41 -13.49
N LYS A 211 -40.19 51.52 -14.36
CA LYS A 211 -40.43 51.84 -15.78
C LYS A 211 -41.52 52.91 -15.96
N VAL A 212 -42.58 52.82 -15.17
CA VAL A 212 -43.64 53.84 -15.13
C VAL A 212 -43.08 55.15 -14.58
N ALA A 213 -42.39 55.12 -13.43
CA ALA A 213 -41.77 56.29 -12.80
C ALA A 213 -40.74 56.97 -13.72
N SER A 214 -39.91 56.20 -14.43
CA SER A 214 -38.94 56.70 -15.40
C SER A 214 -39.59 57.31 -16.64
N SER A 215 -40.79 56.84 -17.01
CA SER A 215 -41.55 57.43 -18.12
C SER A 215 -42.28 58.71 -17.72
N THR A 216 -42.56 58.88 -16.42
CA THR A 216 -43.18 60.09 -15.85
C THR A 216 -42.18 61.13 -15.36
N LEU A 217 -40.90 60.78 -15.22
CA LEU A 217 -39.83 61.73 -14.86
C LEU A 217 -39.42 62.56 -16.09
N PRO A 218 -39.54 63.90 -16.05
CA PRO A 218 -39.08 64.77 -17.14
C PRO A 218 -37.54 64.70 -17.31
N PRO A 219 -37.01 64.90 -18.53
CA PRO A 219 -35.57 64.82 -18.81
C PRO A 219 -34.70 65.84 -18.04
N GLU A 220 -35.29 66.87 -17.44
CA GLU A 220 -34.58 67.92 -16.68
C GLU A 220 -33.93 67.44 -15.36
N HIS A 221 -34.26 66.24 -14.88
CA HIS A 221 -33.65 65.66 -13.67
C HIS A 221 -32.45 64.74 -13.98
N ALA A 222 -32.25 64.31 -15.23
CA ALA A 222 -31.08 63.51 -15.63
C ALA A 222 -29.80 64.37 -15.68
N ASP A 223 -29.92 65.63 -16.09
CA ASP A 223 -28.78 66.58 -16.17
C ASP A 223 -28.30 67.11 -14.80
N ARG A 224 -29.04 66.84 -13.70
CA ARG A 224 -28.60 67.17 -12.33
C ARG A 224 -27.84 66.04 -11.63
N ALA A 225 -27.74 64.86 -12.24
CA ALA A 225 -26.99 63.73 -11.69
C ALA A 225 -25.50 63.98 -11.39
N PRO A 226 -24.72 64.82 -12.12
CA PRO A 226 -23.33 65.05 -11.75
C PRO A 226 -23.15 65.90 -10.48
N ALA A 227 -24.21 66.49 -9.92
CA ALA A 227 -24.14 67.25 -8.67
C ALA A 227 -24.30 66.38 -7.41
N ALA A 228 -24.70 65.11 -7.55
CA ALA A 228 -24.97 64.20 -6.44
C ALA A 228 -23.85 63.18 -6.15
N ASP A 229 -22.70 63.28 -6.84
CA ASP A 229 -21.51 62.43 -6.61
C ASP A 229 -20.69 62.83 -5.36
N THR A 230 -21.18 63.76 -4.54
CA THR A 230 -20.49 64.21 -3.31
C THR A 230 -20.64 63.27 -2.10
N SER A 231 -21.21 62.07 -2.28
CA SER A 231 -21.41 61.09 -1.19
C SER A 231 -20.76 59.71 -1.43
N SER A 232 -19.88 59.58 -2.43
CA SER A 232 -19.06 58.37 -2.56
C SER A 232 -17.95 58.40 -1.48
N PRO A 233 -17.73 57.31 -0.72
CA PRO A 233 -16.63 57.27 0.25
C PRO A 233 -15.30 57.55 -0.47
N PRO A 234 -14.35 58.27 0.16
CA PRO A 234 -13.11 58.66 -0.49
C PRO A 234 -12.41 57.41 -1.03
N GLN A 235 -12.26 57.34 -2.34
CA GLN A 235 -11.44 56.31 -2.96
C GLN A 235 -10.02 56.51 -2.42
N PRO A 236 -9.39 55.47 -1.85
CA PRO A 236 -8.08 55.60 -1.23
C PRO A 236 -7.09 56.12 -2.27
N SER A 237 -6.36 57.18 -1.91
CA SER A 237 -5.37 57.75 -2.83
C SER A 237 -4.16 56.82 -2.94
N VAL A 238 -3.36 56.99 -3.98
CA VAL A 238 -2.12 56.22 -4.17
C VAL A 238 -1.16 56.44 -2.98
N GLU A 239 -1.18 57.62 -2.38
CA GLU A 239 -0.45 57.94 -1.15
C GLU A 239 -0.96 57.14 0.05
N ASP A 240 -2.28 56.97 0.22
CA ASP A 240 -2.85 56.16 1.30
C ASP A 240 -2.42 54.69 1.19
N VAL A 241 -2.39 54.16 -0.03
CA VAL A 241 -1.91 52.79 -0.30
C VAL A 241 -0.41 52.67 0.01
N ALA A 242 0.39 53.67 -0.37
CA ALA A 242 1.83 53.67 -0.11
C ALA A 242 2.16 53.82 1.40
N GLU A 243 1.31 54.48 2.18
CA GLU A 243 1.43 54.51 3.64
C GLU A 243 1.06 53.18 4.28
N GLN A 244 -0.02 52.55 3.82
CA GLN A 244 -0.43 51.23 4.28
C GLN A 244 0.62 50.16 3.99
N GLU A 245 1.24 50.19 2.81
CA GLU A 245 2.34 49.29 2.45
C GLU A 245 3.53 49.45 3.39
N ARG A 246 3.93 50.69 3.71
CA ARG A 246 5.01 50.95 4.67
C ARG A 246 4.70 50.39 6.05
N ARG A 247 3.49 50.62 6.57
CA ARG A 247 3.04 50.07 7.86
C ARG A 247 3.03 48.54 7.86
N LEU A 248 2.61 47.92 6.76
CA LEU A 248 2.61 46.47 6.62
C LEU A 248 4.03 45.91 6.61
N LEU A 249 4.98 46.56 5.92
CA LEU A 249 6.38 46.14 5.90
C LEU A 249 7.02 46.26 7.29
N GLU A 250 6.69 47.29 8.06
CA GLU A 250 7.12 47.43 9.46
C GLU A 250 6.55 46.31 10.35
N LEU A 251 5.26 46.00 10.23
CA LEU A 251 4.62 44.90 10.96
C LEU A 251 5.24 43.54 10.59
N LEU A 252 5.56 43.31 9.31
CA LEU A 252 6.21 42.08 8.87
C LEU A 252 7.66 41.95 9.38
N LYS A 253 8.39 43.05 9.52
CA LYS A 253 9.70 43.04 10.18
C LYS A 253 9.53 42.68 11.65
N ARG A 254 8.58 43.31 12.33
CA ARG A 254 8.31 43.05 13.75
C ARG A 254 7.86 41.62 14.01
N ARG A 255 7.01 41.06 13.14
CA ARG A 255 6.60 39.65 13.19
C ARG A 255 7.81 38.74 13.09
N ARG A 256 8.71 38.97 12.12
CA ARG A 256 9.91 38.15 11.94
C ARG A 256 10.85 38.21 13.15
N GLU A 257 11.02 39.38 13.74
CA GLU A 257 11.77 39.52 15.00
C GLU A 257 11.15 38.70 16.14
N LEU A 258 9.82 38.78 16.30
CA LEU A 258 9.10 38.03 17.32
C LEU A 258 9.15 36.52 17.06
N GLU A 259 9.00 36.08 15.82
CA GLU A 259 9.15 34.67 15.44
C GLU A 259 10.56 34.16 15.71
N GLN A 260 11.59 34.98 15.45
CA GLN A 260 12.96 34.63 15.79
C GLN A 260 13.13 34.50 17.31
N GLN A 261 12.53 35.40 18.10
CA GLN A 261 12.54 35.31 19.56
C GLN A 261 11.78 34.07 20.05
N MET A 262 10.63 33.76 19.47
CA MET A 262 9.82 32.58 19.82
C MET A 262 10.49 31.27 19.42
N SER A 263 11.27 31.25 18.35
CA SER A 263 11.97 30.04 17.89
C SER A 263 12.95 29.50 18.94
N ALA A 264 13.54 30.38 19.78
CA ALA A 264 14.39 30.00 20.91
C ALA A 264 13.63 29.28 22.05
N PHE A 265 12.30 29.37 22.07
CA PHE A 265 11.43 28.75 23.07
C PHE A 265 10.59 27.59 22.51
N VAL A 266 10.86 27.15 21.27
CA VAL A 266 10.16 26.01 20.67
C VAL A 266 10.46 24.75 21.48
N GLY A 267 9.40 24.17 22.06
CA GLY A 267 9.46 22.98 22.91
C GLY A 267 9.22 23.23 24.40
N LEU A 268 9.09 24.50 24.84
CA LEU A 268 8.62 24.81 26.19
C LEU A 268 7.09 24.94 26.25
N PRO A 269 6.43 24.46 27.32
CA PRO A 269 5.01 24.68 27.57
C PRO A 269 4.65 26.17 27.62
N SER A 270 3.40 26.50 27.24
CA SER A 270 2.90 27.88 27.22
C SER A 270 2.79 28.52 28.62
N ASP A 271 2.77 27.70 29.68
CA ASP A 271 2.76 28.17 31.07
C ASP A 271 4.19 28.38 31.60
N PRO A 272 4.50 29.56 32.18
CA PRO A 272 5.87 29.93 32.56
C PRO A 272 6.41 29.06 33.72
N ASP A 273 5.55 28.63 34.63
CA ASP A 273 5.94 27.79 35.76
C ASP A 273 6.21 26.34 35.32
N MET A 274 5.44 25.83 34.35
CA MET A 274 5.68 24.53 33.74
C MET A 274 6.99 24.53 32.94
N ALA A 275 7.22 25.57 32.12
CA ALA A 275 8.47 25.76 31.39
C ALA A 275 9.70 25.77 32.31
N ARG A 276 9.61 26.46 33.46
CA ARG A 276 10.68 26.45 34.47
C ARG A 276 10.92 25.05 35.05
N SER A 277 9.84 24.34 35.37
CA SER A 277 9.95 22.99 35.94
C SER A 277 10.61 21.99 34.98
N GLU A 278 10.31 22.09 33.68
CA GLU A 278 10.91 21.25 32.64
C GLU A 278 12.39 21.59 32.41
N VAL A 279 12.74 22.87 32.35
CA VAL A 279 14.14 23.31 32.26
C VAL A 279 14.95 22.82 33.46
N ASP A 280 14.39 22.90 34.66
CA ASP A 280 15.06 22.41 35.86
C ASP A 280 15.13 20.88 35.92
N ALA A 281 14.17 20.16 35.35
CA ALA A 281 14.24 18.71 35.16
C ALA A 281 15.36 18.33 34.19
N LEU A 282 15.44 18.99 33.03
CA LEU A 282 16.51 18.77 32.04
C LEU A 282 17.89 19.11 32.60
N ARG A 283 18.01 20.19 33.39
CA ARG A 283 19.26 20.54 34.08
C ARG A 283 19.67 19.49 35.11
N ARG A 284 18.74 18.94 35.88
CA ARG A 284 19.01 17.83 36.80
C ARG A 284 19.48 16.58 36.05
N HIS A 285 18.85 16.29 34.92
CA HIS A 285 19.23 15.17 34.07
C HIS A 285 20.65 15.34 33.51
N LEU A 286 20.99 16.52 32.98
CA LEU A 286 22.34 16.85 32.53
C LEU A 286 23.37 16.68 33.64
N ARG A 287 23.13 17.21 34.85
CA ARG A 287 24.04 17.03 35.99
C ARG A 287 24.25 15.56 36.35
N THR A 288 23.20 14.75 36.26
CA THR A 288 23.28 13.31 36.53
C THR A 288 24.16 12.60 35.49
N ILE A 289 23.96 12.90 34.21
CA ILE A 289 24.79 12.37 33.12
C ILE A 289 26.24 12.84 33.27
N THR A 290 26.47 14.11 33.59
CA THR A 290 27.81 14.66 33.82
C THR A 290 28.49 13.98 35.00
N SER A 291 27.80 13.81 36.13
CA SER A 291 28.33 13.09 37.29
C SER A 291 28.65 11.64 36.98
N HIS A 292 27.80 10.96 36.20
CA HIS A 292 28.08 9.58 35.77
C HIS A 292 29.31 9.51 34.85
N ARG A 293 29.43 10.45 33.91
CA ARG A 293 30.61 10.56 33.04
C ARG A 293 31.87 10.80 33.86
N ASP A 294 31.83 11.72 34.82
CA ASP A 294 32.98 12.09 35.62
C ASP A 294 33.39 10.93 36.55
N ALA A 295 32.43 10.22 37.16
CA ALA A 295 32.71 9.01 37.95
C ALA A 295 33.29 7.86 37.09
N ALA A 296 32.78 7.67 35.87
CA ALA A 296 33.36 6.69 34.94
C ALA A 296 34.78 7.08 34.50
N PHE A 297 35.04 8.38 34.36
CA PHE A 297 36.36 8.92 34.02
C PHE A 297 37.36 8.78 35.17
N GLU A 298 36.96 9.11 36.40
CA GLU A 298 37.75 8.87 37.62
C GLU A 298 38.10 7.39 37.77
N GLY A 299 37.12 6.50 37.57
CA GLY A 299 37.37 5.05 37.62
C GLY A 299 38.33 4.55 36.53
N LEU A 300 38.44 5.23 35.40
CA LEU A 300 39.45 4.93 34.37
C LEU A 300 40.83 5.47 34.77
N MET A 301 40.89 6.71 35.27
CA MET A 301 42.13 7.32 35.75
C MET A 301 42.75 6.56 36.93
N ASP A 302 41.94 6.08 37.87
CA ASP A 302 42.43 5.31 39.01
C ASP A 302 43.07 4.00 38.56
N ARG A 303 42.46 3.29 37.62
CA ARG A 303 43.02 2.05 37.04
C ARG A 303 44.37 2.28 36.36
N ASP A 304 44.49 3.35 35.58
CA ASP A 304 45.75 3.70 34.92
C ASP A 304 46.82 4.18 35.91
N SER A 305 46.42 4.84 37.00
CA SER A 305 47.34 5.26 38.07
C SER A 305 47.88 4.09 38.90
N HIS A 306 47.06 3.05 39.10
CA HIS A 306 47.48 1.81 39.78
C HIS A 306 48.45 0.97 38.94
N LEU A 307 48.37 1.07 37.61
CA LEU A 307 49.30 0.39 36.69
C LEU A 307 50.65 1.11 36.56
N ASN A 308 50.72 2.41 36.90
CA ASN A 308 51.92 3.25 36.78
C ASN A 308 52.66 3.54 38.10
N ARG A 309 52.35 2.82 39.19
CA ARG A 309 53.10 2.92 40.45
C ARG A 309 54.21 1.85 40.48
N PRO A 310 55.51 2.23 40.55
CA PRO A 310 56.63 1.28 40.57
C PRO A 310 56.68 0.43 41.84
#